data_AF-A0A839P754-F1
#
_entry.id   AF-A0A839P754-F1
#
_cell.length_a   1.000
_cell.length_b   1.000
_cell.length_c   1.000
_cell.angle_alpha   90.00
_cell.angle_beta   90.00
_cell.angle_gamma   90.00
#
_symmetry.space_group_name_H-M   'P 1'
#
loop_
_entity.id
_entity.type
_entity.pdbx_description
1 polymer ?
#
loop_
_entity_poly.entity_id
_entity_poly.type
_entity_poly.pdbx_seq_one_letter_code
_entity_poly.pdbx_strand_id
1 'polypeptide(L)' 'MSFAERSLASVAKEGREARYRGDPVSANPYPEGSEDYAVWKRAWEMPDGEAAEREAPDGRR' A
#
# COMPACT_ATOMS: atom_id res chain seq x y z
N MET A 1 1.39 -24.17 -3.89
CA MET A 1 1.47 -23.09 -2.90
C MET A 1 0.62 -21.96 -3.42
N SER A 2 -0.51 -21.69 -2.76
CA SER A 2 -1.37 -20.54 -3.10
C SER A 2 -0.67 -19.29 -2.57
N PHE A 3 -0.19 -18.43 -3.47
CA PHE A 3 0.07 -17.05 -3.09
C PHE A 3 -1.30 -16.52 -2.70
N ALA A 4 -1.59 -16.44 -1.40
CA ALA A 4 -2.75 -15.68 -0.95
C ALA A 4 -2.66 -14.35 -1.68
N GLU A 5 -3.61 -14.08 -2.58
CA GLU A 5 -3.69 -12.86 -3.37
C GLU A 5 -3.76 -11.71 -2.38
N ARG A 6 -2.59 -11.18 -1.99
CA ARG A 6 -2.53 -10.04 -1.09
C ARG A 6 -3.08 -8.89 -1.90
N SER A 7 -4.24 -8.41 -1.49
CA SER A 7 -4.82 -7.21 -2.08
C SER A 7 -3.82 -6.06 -2.00
N LEU A 8 -3.79 -5.21 -3.03
CA LEU A 8 -3.01 -3.97 -3.06
C LEU A 8 -3.31 -3.07 -1.86
N ALA A 9 -4.50 -3.19 -1.25
CA ALA A 9 -4.84 -2.49 -0.01
C ALA A 9 -3.97 -2.95 1.18
N SER A 10 -3.65 -4.24 1.27
CA SER A 10 -2.74 -4.78 2.28
C SER A 10 -1.31 -4.29 2.04
N VAL A 11 -0.86 -4.29 0.78
CA VAL A 11 0.46 -3.77 0.38
C VAL A 11 0.60 -2.28 0.75
N ALA A 12 -0.43 -1.48 0.46
CA ALA A 12 -0.46 -0.06 0.83
C ALA A 12 -0.44 0.14 2.34
N LYS A 13 -1.18 -0.69 3.10
CA LYS A 13 -1.14 -0.66 4.56
C LYS A 13 0.26 -0.96 5.08
N GLU A 14 0.92 -2.00 4.57
CA GLU A 14 2.30 -2.35 4.94
C GLU A 14 3.28 -1.18 4.70
N GLY A 15 3.12 -0.44 3.60
CA GLY A 15 3.93 0.76 3.31
C GLY A 15 3.75 1.89 4.33
N ARG A 16 2.50 2.18 4.72
CA ARG A 16 2.20 3.19 5.76
C ARG A 16 2.78 2.80 7.11
N GLU A 17 2.61 1.54 7.52
CA GLU A 17 3.12 1.06 8.81
C GLU A 17 4.65 1.09 8.88
N ALA A 18 5.33 0.77 7.77
CA ALA A 18 6.78 0.91 7.67
C ALA A 18 7.23 2.38 7.84
N ARG A 19 6.52 3.32 7.19
CA ARG A 19 6.77 4.76 7.36
C ARG A 19 6.59 5.21 8.80
N TYR A 20 5.51 4.79 9.46
CA TYR A 20 5.22 5.13 10.85
C TYR A 20 6.21 4.51 11.84
N ARG A 21 6.77 3.33 11.54
CA ARG A 21 7.88 2.76 12.30
C ARG A 21 9.20 3.51 12.15
N GLY A 22 9.33 4.33 11.10
CA GLY A 22 10.59 4.97 10.72
C GLY A 22 11.49 4.08 9.86
N ASP A 23 10.95 3.00 9.28
CA ASP A 23 11.70 2.16 8.36
C ASP A 23 12.04 2.93 7.08
N PRO A 24 13.24 2.75 6.50
CA PRO A 24 13.59 3.38 5.23
C PRO A 24 12.79 2.79 4.06
N VAL A 25 12.67 3.52 2.96
CA VAL A 25 12.02 3.03 1.72
C VAL A 25 12.67 1.75 1.16
N SER A 26 13.96 1.53 1.44
CA SER A 26 14.68 0.31 1.07
C SER A 26 14.26 -0.93 1.86
N ALA A 27 13.42 -0.78 2.89
CA ALA A 27 12.79 -1.89 3.61
C ALA A 27 11.58 -2.49 2.85
N ASN A 28 11.23 -1.92 1.69
CA ASN A 28 10.21 -2.48 0.80
C ASN A 28 10.57 -3.94 0.43
N PRO A 29 9.75 -4.94 0.80
CA PRO A 29 10.07 -6.35 0.58
C PRO A 29 9.76 -6.82 -0.86
N TYR A 30 9.11 -5.98 -1.67
CA TYR A 30 8.66 -6.36 -3.00
C TYR A 30 9.77 -6.12 -4.05
N PRO A 31 9.77 -6.86 -5.17
CA PRO A 31 10.74 -6.64 -6.24
C PRO A 31 10.55 -5.26 -6.90
N GLU A 32 11.64 -4.53 -7.12
CA GLU A 32 11.58 -3.27 -7.88
C GLU A 32 10.95 -3.49 -9.26
N GLY A 33 10.00 -2.62 -9.63
CA GLY A 33 9.24 -2.72 -10.88
C GLY A 33 7.95 -3.55 -10.80
N SER A 34 7.68 -4.21 -9.67
CA SER A 34 6.36 -4.83 -9.44
C SER A 34 5.31 -3.79 -9.04
N GLU A 35 4.04 -4.12 -9.28
CA GLU A 35 2.91 -3.29 -8.84
C GLU A 35 2.91 -3.16 -7.30
N ASP A 36 3.19 -4.25 -6.59
CA ASP A 36 3.27 -4.25 -5.13
C ASP A 36 4.35 -3.29 -4.62
N TYR A 37 5.53 -3.26 -5.27
CA TYR A 37 6.59 -2.33 -4.93
C TYR A 37 6.14 -0.87 -5.08
N ALA A 38 5.47 -0.56 -6.20
CA ALA A 38 4.97 0.78 -6.48
C ALA A 38 3.89 1.20 -5.47
N VAL A 39 2.96 0.31 -5.13
CA VAL A 39 1.88 0.57 -4.17
C VAL A 39 2.43 0.75 -2.75
N TRP A 40 3.32 -0.13 -2.30
CA TRP A 40 3.96 -0.03 -1.00
C TRP A 40 4.73 1.29 -0.88
N LYS A 41 5.57 1.59 -1.89
CA LYS A 41 6.39 2.81 -1.91
C LYS A 41 5.53 4.07 -1.89
N ARG A 42 4.47 4.11 -2.69
CA ARG A 42 3.54 5.25 -2.72
C ARG A 42 2.88 5.47 -1.36
N ALA A 43 2.47 4.40 -0.69
CA ALA A 43 1.85 4.48 0.62
C ALA A 43 2.85 4.84 1.73
N TRP A 44 4.13 4.44 1.59
CA TRP A 44 5.21 4.88 2.46
C TRP A 44 5.52 6.38 2.28
N GLU A 45 5.59 6.87 1.04
CA GLU A 45 5.87 8.28 0.73
C GLU A 45 4.74 9.22 1.14
N MET A 46 3.49 8.77 0.97
CA MET A 46 2.27 9.52 1.29
C MET A 46 1.38 8.72 2.26
N PRO A 47 1.73 8.67 3.56
CA PRO A 47 0.96 7.88 4.53
C PRO A 47 -0.45 8.42 4.78
N ASP A 48 -0.66 9.72 4.55
CA ASP A 48 -1.93 10.42 4.74
C ASP A 48 -2.68 10.73 3.41
N GLY A 49 -2.07 10.44 2.25
CA GLY A 49 -2.54 10.90 0.95
C GLY A 49 -3.51 9.93 0.24
N GLU A 50 -4.79 10.31 0.21
CA GLU A 50 -5.80 10.03 -0.83
C GLU A 50 -5.79 8.65 -1.53
N ALA A 51 -5.57 7.55 -0.80
CA ALA A 51 -5.86 6.19 -1.29
C ALA A 51 -7.11 5.58 -0.64
N ALA A 52 -7.75 6.29 0.30
CA ALA A 52 -8.93 5.81 1.02
C ALA A 52 -10.27 6.37 0.50
N GLU A 53 -10.28 7.41 -0.34
CA GLU A 53 -11.53 8.12 -0.69
C GLU A 53 -12.07 7.87 -2.11
N ARG A 54 -11.50 6.95 -2.90
CA ARG A 54 -11.97 6.71 -4.27
C ARG A 54 -12.53 5.33 -4.60
N GLU A 55 -12.85 4.51 -3.60
CA GLU A 55 -13.70 3.31 -3.79
C GLU A 55 -14.72 3.14 -2.67
N ALA A 56 -15.66 4.08 -2.58
CA ALA A 56 -17.03 3.77 -2.20
C ALA A 56 -17.96 4.71 -2.96
N PRO A 57 -18.54 4.31 -4.11
CA PRO A 57 -19.82 4.89 -4.49
C PRO A 57 -20.81 4.44 -3.40
N ASP A 58 -21.03 5.29 -2.41
CA ASP A 58 -22.11 5.12 -1.45
C ASP A 58 -23.43 5.17 -2.23
N GLY A 59 -23.84 3.99 -2.70
CA GLY A 59 -25.17 3.76 -3.21
C GLY A 59 -26.15 3.86 -2.06
N ARG A 60 -26.61 5.08 -1.77
CA ARG A 60 -27.91 5.31 -1.14
C ARG A 60 -28.36 6.76 -1.21
N ARG A 61 -29.24 7.07 -2.17
CA ARG A 61 -30.49 7.80 -1.87
C ARG A 61 -31.56 7.56 -2.92
#